data_AF-A0A6N2V1K4-F1
#
_entry.id   AF-A0A6N2V1K4-F1
#
_cell.length_a   1.000
_cell.length_b   1.000
_cell.length_c   1.000
_cell.angle_alpha   90.00
_cell.angle_beta   90.00
_cell.angle_gamma   90.00
#
_symmetry.space_group_name_H-M   'P 1'
#
loop_
_entity.id
_entity.type
_entity.pdbx_description
1 polymer ?
#
loop_
_entity_poly.entity_id
_entity_poly.type
_entity_poly.pdbx_seq_one_letter_code
_entity_poly.pdbx_strand_id
1 'polypeptide(L)'
;MKTNGLQVDTEEFVKQIINEKILNHTIQLFRKINKEMKPYGSGVFCKIYDDYFIFTASHVADYLDDNDNHLYIRIEAKRWISLGGEVHRTEIEESGGLDLAYVKLQKNVGLILNKIYLCLETNKLSIHRHRYTNRTNYCILGYPEKNYKIQDGIIRTGLSYLVLPASDDKPYEYYKLPKEHFFITNLHGKVTDMFTGKKKKLDSRLNGISGCGLWYFDLIYDSNTQKIGIDYRLIGIVTDLKKSKYYCLVANKIHHIINALRVFEQYQFVEKDSKYVHEFYPKD
;
A
#
# COMPACT_ATOMS: atom_id res chain seq x y z
N MET A 1 -0.55 24.17 -26.89
CA MET A 1 -0.81 23.32 -28.07
C MET A 1 -2.12 22.59 -27.84
N LYS A 2 -3.10 22.80 -28.73
CA LYS A 2 -4.36 22.05 -28.74
C LYS A 2 -4.08 20.66 -29.34
N THR A 3 -4.14 19.62 -28.52
CA THR A 3 -4.16 18.22 -28.98
C THR A 3 -5.62 17.80 -29.10
N ASN A 4 -6.10 17.73 -30.35
CA ASN A 4 -7.38 17.10 -30.68
C ASN A 4 -7.28 15.59 -30.40
N GLY A 5 -8.27 15.02 -29.70
CA GLY A 5 -8.79 13.68 -30.05
C GLY A 5 -8.29 12.44 -29.32
N LEU A 6 -7.61 12.51 -28.17
CA LEU A 6 -7.37 11.34 -27.32
C LEU A 6 -7.76 11.66 -25.87
N GLN A 7 -9.04 11.52 -25.55
CA GLN A 7 -9.50 11.50 -24.16
C GLN A 7 -9.44 10.04 -23.68
N VAL A 8 -8.22 9.52 -23.46
CA VAL A 8 -8.07 8.30 -22.67
C VAL A 8 -8.56 8.64 -21.28
N ASP A 9 -9.63 7.98 -20.82
CA ASP A 9 -10.10 8.12 -19.45
C ASP A 9 -9.05 7.51 -18.50
N THR A 10 -8.08 8.34 -18.14
CA THR A 10 -6.94 7.98 -17.30
C THR A 10 -7.42 7.44 -15.94
N GLU A 11 -8.61 7.83 -15.49
CA GLU A 11 -9.22 7.31 -14.26
C GLU A 11 -9.63 5.85 -14.40
N GLU A 12 -10.24 5.47 -15.54
CA GLU A 12 -10.63 4.09 -15.79
C GLU A 12 -9.42 3.16 -15.93
N PHE A 13 -8.35 3.66 -16.55
CA PHE A 13 -7.10 2.92 -16.66
C PHE A 13 -6.42 2.69 -15.31
N VAL A 14 -6.37 3.72 -14.46
CA VAL A 14 -5.86 3.59 -13.09
C VAL A 14 -6.70 2.60 -12.28
N LYS A 15 -8.03 2.63 -12.40
CA LYS A 15 -8.91 1.64 -11.74
C LYS A 15 -8.60 0.21 -12.18
N GLN A 16 -8.40 -0.01 -13.47
CA GLN A 16 -8.08 -1.33 -14.01
C GLN A 16 -6.78 -1.86 -13.39
N ILE A 17 -5.71 -1.06 -13.36
CA ILE A 17 -4.44 -1.46 -12.74
C ILE A 17 -4.59 -1.74 -11.25
N ILE A 18 -5.37 -0.93 -10.53
CA ILE A 18 -5.64 -1.16 -9.11
C ILE A 18 -6.29 -2.53 -8.93
N ASN A 19 -7.32 -2.84 -9.72
CA ASN A 19 -8.08 -4.09 -9.60
C ASN A 19 -7.31 -5.34 -10.02
N GLU A 20 -6.63 -5.27 -11.16
CA GLU A 20 -5.98 -6.44 -11.75
C GLU A 20 -4.59 -6.72 -11.15
N LYS A 21 -3.89 -5.67 -10.71
CA LYS A 21 -2.49 -5.77 -10.29
C LYS A 21 -2.32 -5.45 -8.80
N ILE A 22 -2.62 -4.22 -8.38
CA ILE A 22 -2.21 -3.72 -7.05
C ILE A 22 -2.98 -4.42 -5.91
N LEU A 23 -4.27 -4.66 -6.09
CA LEU A 23 -5.13 -5.29 -5.09
C LEU A 23 -4.59 -6.63 -4.60
N ASN A 24 -4.05 -7.43 -5.51
CA ASN A 24 -3.59 -8.76 -5.18
C ASN A 24 -2.25 -8.77 -4.42
N HIS A 25 -1.55 -7.64 -4.33
CA HIS A 25 -0.37 -7.48 -3.48
C HIS A 25 -0.71 -7.09 -2.04
N THR A 26 -1.94 -6.62 -1.78
CA THR A 26 -2.34 -6.12 -0.46
C THR A 26 -2.97 -7.24 0.35
N ILE A 27 -2.44 -7.48 1.55
CA ILE A 27 -2.96 -8.45 2.50
C ILE A 27 -3.74 -7.74 3.60
N GLN A 28 -4.86 -8.34 4.00
CA GLN A 28 -5.58 -7.94 5.19
C GLN A 28 -5.09 -8.74 6.39
N LEU A 29 -4.75 -8.03 7.47
CA LEU A 29 -4.33 -8.61 8.73
C LEU A 29 -5.49 -8.56 9.73
N PHE A 30 -5.70 -9.69 10.40
CA PHE A 30 -6.74 -9.89 11.39
C PHE A 30 -6.12 -10.21 12.73
N ARG A 31 -6.85 -9.90 13.79
CA ARG A 31 -6.56 -10.37 15.15
C ARG A 31 -7.74 -11.14 15.71
N LYS A 32 -7.48 -11.99 16.69
CA LYS A 32 -8.51 -12.75 17.37
C LYS A 32 -8.86 -12.08 18.70
N ILE A 33 -10.06 -11.53 18.81
CA ILE A 33 -10.58 -10.93 20.05
C ILE A 33 -11.79 -11.75 20.50
N ASN A 34 -11.77 -12.29 21.73
CA ASN A 34 -12.88 -13.07 22.29
C ASN A 34 -13.37 -14.21 21.36
N LYS A 35 -12.43 -14.92 20.72
CA LYS A 35 -12.66 -15.96 19.71
C LYS A 35 -13.18 -15.49 18.34
N GLU A 36 -13.41 -14.20 18.15
CA GLU A 36 -13.82 -13.62 16.87
C GLU A 36 -12.63 -13.05 16.11
N MET A 37 -12.59 -13.28 14.79
CA MET A 37 -11.61 -12.63 13.92
C MET A 37 -12.09 -11.21 13.60
N LYS A 38 -11.24 -10.23 13.88
CA LYS A 38 -11.49 -8.81 13.62
C LYS A 38 -10.41 -8.23 12.72
N PRO A 39 -10.76 -7.43 11.71
CA PRO A 39 -9.77 -6.66 10.97
C PRO A 39 -8.91 -5.83 11.94
N TYR A 40 -7.63 -5.67 11.59
CA TYR A 40 -6.68 -4.96 12.44
C TYR A 40 -5.77 -4.03 11.64
N GLY A 41 -5.23 -4.53 10.53
CA GLY A 41 -4.31 -3.76 9.70
C GLY A 41 -4.24 -4.32 8.29
N SER A 42 -3.34 -3.76 7.51
CA SER A 42 -3.02 -4.18 6.16
C SER A 42 -1.51 -4.43 6.04
N GLY A 43 -1.11 -5.10 4.96
CA GLY A 43 0.29 -5.30 4.62
C GLY A 43 0.48 -5.43 3.12
N VAL A 44 1.72 -5.36 2.65
CA VAL A 44 2.08 -5.65 1.26
C VAL A 44 2.87 -6.95 1.21
N PHE A 45 2.38 -7.90 0.43
CA PHE A 45 3.04 -9.19 0.24
C PHE A 45 4.14 -9.08 -0.80
N CYS A 46 5.36 -9.39 -0.42
CA CYS A 46 6.54 -9.22 -1.25
C CYS A 46 7.29 -10.54 -1.41
N LYS A 47 7.91 -10.72 -2.58
CA LYS A 47 8.92 -11.75 -2.81
C LYS A 47 10.22 -11.07 -3.19
N ILE A 48 11.23 -11.27 -2.35
CA ILE A 48 12.55 -10.68 -2.52
C ILE A 48 13.51 -11.86 -2.67
N TYR A 49 13.99 -12.07 -3.90
CA TYR A 49 14.71 -13.28 -4.27
C TYR A 49 13.88 -14.54 -3.97
N ASP A 50 14.36 -15.42 -3.09
CA ASP A 50 13.70 -16.69 -2.73
C ASP A 50 12.87 -16.61 -1.45
N ASP A 51 12.87 -15.46 -0.78
CA ASP A 51 12.17 -15.24 0.48
C ASP A 51 10.89 -14.42 0.31
N TYR A 52 9.96 -14.67 1.23
CA TYR A 52 8.65 -14.04 1.27
C TYR A 52 8.53 -13.11 2.46
N PHE A 53 7.98 -11.93 2.24
CA PHE A 53 7.88 -10.88 3.25
C PHE A 53 6.48 -10.29 3.28
N ILE A 54 6.09 -9.76 4.45
CA ILE A 54 4.99 -8.81 4.58
C ILE A 54 5.56 -7.50 5.08
N PHE A 55 5.39 -6.42 4.30
CA PHE A 55 5.71 -5.07 4.74
C PHE A 55 4.46 -4.43 5.37
N THR A 56 4.61 -3.81 6.52
CA THR A 56 3.51 -3.20 7.27
C THR A 56 4.02 -2.09 8.21
N ALA A 57 3.14 -1.53 9.03
CA ALA A 57 3.49 -0.55 10.06
C ALA A 57 4.03 -1.25 11.31
N SER A 58 4.94 -0.64 12.06
CA SER A 58 5.47 -1.26 13.28
C SER A 58 4.37 -1.46 14.33
N HIS A 59 3.49 -0.48 14.53
CA HIS A 59 2.37 -0.64 15.47
C HIS A 59 1.36 -1.74 15.09
N VAL A 60 1.33 -2.15 13.81
CA VAL A 60 0.56 -3.31 13.37
C VAL A 60 1.33 -4.60 13.72
N ALA A 61 2.65 -4.61 13.55
CA ALA A 61 3.49 -5.74 13.92
C ALA A 61 3.59 -5.94 15.45
N ASP A 62 3.41 -4.90 16.27
CA ASP A 62 3.39 -4.98 17.75
C ASP A 62 2.42 -6.01 18.31
N TYR A 63 1.36 -6.31 17.56
CA TYR A 63 0.44 -7.38 17.92
C TYR A 63 1.08 -8.79 17.88
N LEU A 64 2.32 -8.94 17.45
CA LEU A 64 3.06 -10.21 17.43
C LEU A 64 3.97 -10.42 18.65
N ASP A 65 4.08 -9.45 19.57
CA ASP A 65 5.03 -9.51 20.69
C ASP A 65 4.60 -10.37 21.86
N ASP A 66 3.29 -10.46 22.10
CA ASP A 66 2.76 -11.30 23.17
C ASP A 66 2.57 -12.73 22.67
N ASN A 67 3.02 -13.71 23.44
CA ASN A 67 2.86 -15.14 23.12
C ASN A 67 1.39 -15.57 22.87
N ASP A 68 0.43 -14.81 23.37
CA ASP A 68 -1.01 -15.05 23.20
C ASP A 68 -1.63 -14.27 22.02
N ASN A 69 -0.89 -13.31 21.45
CA ASN A 69 -1.35 -12.51 20.33
C ASN A 69 -0.77 -13.02 19.01
N HIS A 70 -1.65 -13.11 18.02
CA HIS A 70 -1.29 -13.54 16.68
C HIS A 70 -2.04 -12.69 15.67
N LEU A 71 -1.33 -12.30 14.62
CA LEU A 71 -1.97 -11.82 13.40
C LEU A 71 -2.36 -13.00 12.53
N TYR A 72 -3.50 -12.87 11.86
CA TYR A 72 -4.04 -13.91 10.99
C TYR A 72 -4.28 -13.35 9.59
N ILE A 73 -4.03 -14.21 8.61
CA ILE A 73 -4.35 -13.94 7.20
C ILE A 73 -5.40 -14.95 6.77
N ARG A 74 -6.43 -14.47 6.07
CA ARG A 74 -7.47 -15.34 5.53
C ARG A 74 -6.93 -16.05 4.29
N ILE A 75 -7.03 -17.38 4.26
CA ILE A 75 -6.64 -18.17 3.08
C ILE A 75 -7.84 -18.79 2.35
N GLU A 76 -8.95 -18.98 3.05
CA GLU A 76 -10.24 -19.39 2.47
C GLU A 76 -11.38 -18.77 3.30
N ALA A 77 -12.64 -18.93 2.87
CA ALA A 77 -13.80 -18.30 3.52
C ALA A 77 -13.87 -18.47 5.05
N LYS A 78 -13.42 -19.62 5.58
CA LYS A 78 -13.39 -19.94 7.02
C LYS A 78 -12.02 -20.43 7.50
N ARG A 79 -10.97 -20.31 6.68
CA ARG A 79 -9.61 -20.75 7.05
C ARG A 79 -8.66 -19.59 7.16
N TRP A 80 -7.83 -19.67 8.18
CA TRP A 80 -6.89 -18.63 8.59
C TRP A 80 -5.53 -19.27 8.81
N ILE A 81 -4.49 -18.54 8.48
CA ILE A 81 -3.11 -18.90 8.85
C ILE A 81 -2.60 -17.85 9.82
N SER A 82 -1.95 -18.29 10.90
CA SER A 82 -1.24 -17.38 11.78
C SER A 82 -0.02 -16.84 11.04
N LEU A 83 0.21 -15.54 11.15
CA LEU A 83 1.40 -14.89 10.66
C LEU A 83 2.55 -15.23 11.60
N GLY A 84 3.41 -16.13 11.15
CA GLY A 84 4.65 -16.49 11.84
C GLY A 84 5.87 -16.16 10.96
N GLY A 85 6.99 -15.85 11.61
CA GLY A 85 8.21 -15.43 10.92
C GLY A 85 9.12 -14.62 11.83
N GLU A 86 10.22 -14.14 11.25
CA GLU A 86 11.12 -13.18 11.90
C GLU A 86 10.59 -11.77 11.66
N VAL A 87 10.43 -11.00 12.74
CA VAL A 87 9.85 -9.66 12.69
C VAL A 87 10.98 -8.65 12.92
N HIS A 88 11.14 -7.72 11.99
CA HIS A 88 11.99 -6.55 12.15
C HIS A 88 11.13 -5.31 12.07
N ARG A 89 11.29 -4.43 13.05
CA ARG A 89 10.50 -3.19 13.13
C ARG A 89 11.30 -2.05 13.74
N THR A 90 10.80 -0.85 13.55
CA THR A 90 11.29 0.35 14.20
C THR A 90 10.58 0.56 15.55
N GLU A 91 11.37 0.92 16.57
CA GLU A 91 10.84 1.56 17.77
C GLU A 91 10.56 3.03 17.42
N ILE A 92 9.29 3.44 17.46
CA ILE A 92 8.80 4.67 16.82
C ILE A 92 9.47 5.90 17.42
N GLU A 93 9.56 5.95 18.74
CA GLU A 93 10.15 7.06 19.51
C GLU A 93 11.65 7.19 19.24
N GLU A 94 12.37 6.06 19.20
CA GLU A 94 13.82 6.03 18.97
C GLU A 94 14.18 6.32 17.51
N SER A 95 13.28 6.01 16.59
CA SER A 95 13.50 6.10 15.14
C SER A 95 12.99 7.41 14.53
N GLY A 96 12.76 8.45 15.34
CA GLY A 96 12.31 9.75 14.84
C GLY A 96 10.91 9.72 14.19
N GLY A 97 10.03 8.83 14.66
CA GLY A 97 8.68 8.66 14.15
C GLY A 97 8.55 7.69 12.96
N LEU A 98 9.59 6.91 12.65
CA LEU A 98 9.45 5.81 11.70
C LEU A 98 8.57 4.70 12.30
N ASP A 99 7.56 4.28 11.56
CA ASP A 99 6.58 3.28 11.96
C ASP A 99 6.54 2.18 10.89
N LEU A 100 7.62 1.42 10.78
CA LEU A 100 7.80 0.42 9.72
C LEU A 100 8.17 -0.92 10.30
N ALA A 101 7.59 -1.97 9.71
CA ALA A 101 7.99 -3.34 9.96
C ALA A 101 8.04 -4.15 8.67
N TYR A 102 8.88 -5.17 8.68
CA TYR A 102 8.72 -6.31 7.80
C TYR A 102 8.69 -7.60 8.62
N VAL A 103 7.89 -8.56 8.13
CA VAL A 103 7.87 -9.93 8.64
C VAL A 103 8.45 -10.83 7.55
N LYS A 104 9.60 -11.45 7.82
CA LYS A 104 10.17 -12.51 6.98
C LYS A 104 9.44 -13.81 7.26
N LEU A 105 8.65 -14.26 6.30
CA LEU A 105 7.78 -15.42 6.48
C LEU A 105 8.58 -16.72 6.44
N GLN A 106 8.12 -17.72 7.18
CA GLN A 106 8.53 -19.09 6.92
C GLN A 106 8.16 -19.48 5.48
N LYS A 107 9.06 -20.17 4.79
CA LYS A 107 8.94 -20.46 3.35
C LYS A 107 7.62 -21.16 2.98
N ASN A 108 7.16 -22.10 3.79
CA ASN A 108 5.88 -22.79 3.61
C ASN A 108 4.66 -21.84 3.70
N VAL A 109 4.66 -20.90 4.66
CA VAL A 109 3.61 -19.88 4.80
C VAL A 109 3.61 -18.98 3.56
N GLY A 110 4.78 -18.49 3.15
CA GLY A 110 4.93 -17.70 1.93
C GLY A 110 4.41 -18.42 0.68
N LEU A 111 4.73 -19.70 0.51
CA LEU A 111 4.24 -20.52 -0.61
C LEU A 111 2.72 -20.73 -0.59
N ILE A 112 2.11 -20.87 0.59
CA ILE A 112 0.64 -20.95 0.72
C ILE A 112 0.00 -19.63 0.31
N LEU A 113 0.51 -18.51 0.82
CA LEU A 113 -0.02 -17.19 0.49
C LEU A 113 0.15 -16.85 -0.99
N ASN A 114 1.25 -17.25 -1.62
CA ASN A 114 1.50 -17.04 -3.05
C ASN A 114 0.56 -17.83 -3.99
N LYS A 115 -0.28 -18.72 -3.47
CA LYS A 115 -1.38 -19.33 -4.25
C LYS A 115 -2.64 -18.47 -4.28
N ILE A 116 -2.70 -17.45 -3.43
CA ILE A 116 -3.91 -16.68 -3.12
C ILE A 116 -3.69 -15.20 -3.43
N TYR A 117 -2.50 -14.70 -3.13
CA TYR A 117 -2.05 -13.34 -3.33
C TYR A 117 -0.92 -13.31 -4.36
N LEU A 118 -0.74 -12.17 -5.03
CA LEU A 118 0.42 -11.94 -5.89
C LEU A 118 1.53 -11.30 -5.07
N CYS A 119 2.73 -11.87 -5.10
CA CYS A 119 3.89 -11.20 -4.53
C CYS A 119 4.26 -9.95 -5.34
N LEU A 120 4.58 -8.88 -4.63
CA LEU A 120 5.29 -7.74 -5.18
C LEU A 120 6.79 -8.09 -5.28
N GLU A 121 7.36 -7.95 -6.46
CA GLU A 121 8.78 -8.22 -6.69
C GLU A 121 9.65 -6.96 -6.52
N THR A 122 10.96 -7.16 -6.38
CA THR A 122 11.95 -6.08 -6.18
C THR A 122 11.90 -5.00 -7.26
N ASN A 123 11.57 -5.37 -8.50
CA ASN A 123 11.43 -4.44 -9.62
C ASN A 123 10.22 -3.50 -9.50
N LYS A 124 9.34 -3.69 -8.51
CA LYS A 124 8.20 -2.80 -8.25
C LYS A 124 8.40 -1.94 -6.99
N LEU A 125 9.53 -2.08 -6.30
CA LEU A 125 9.92 -1.16 -5.23
C LEU A 125 10.64 0.04 -5.85
N SER A 126 10.34 1.25 -5.37
CA SER A 126 11.00 2.47 -5.82
C SER A 126 11.27 3.40 -4.66
N ILE A 127 12.49 3.95 -4.60
CA ILE A 127 12.83 4.99 -3.62
C ILE A 127 12.25 6.35 -4.01
N HIS A 128 11.64 6.43 -5.20
CA HIS A 128 10.89 7.56 -5.76
C HIS A 128 11.63 8.89 -5.62
N ARG A 129 12.61 9.09 -6.51
CA ARG A 129 13.41 10.32 -6.58
C ARG A 129 12.74 11.44 -7.38
N HIS A 130 11.61 11.16 -8.04
CA HIS A 130 10.92 12.15 -8.86
C HIS A 130 10.39 13.30 -7.99
N ARG A 131 10.34 14.50 -8.59
CA ARG A 131 9.75 15.65 -7.91
C ARG A 131 8.29 15.37 -7.58
N TYR A 132 7.91 15.66 -6.34
CA TYR A 132 6.53 15.61 -5.88
C TYR A 132 5.64 16.46 -6.80
N THR A 133 4.81 15.81 -7.59
CA THR A 133 3.83 16.52 -8.43
C THR A 133 2.54 16.72 -7.65
N ASN A 134 1.89 17.86 -7.83
CA ASN A 134 0.51 18.11 -7.38
C ASN A 134 -0.55 17.32 -8.19
N ARG A 135 -0.11 16.40 -9.06
CA ARG A 135 -0.97 15.50 -9.84
C ARG A 135 -1.39 14.30 -9.00
N THR A 136 -2.56 13.75 -9.33
CA THR A 136 -3.18 12.58 -8.69
C THR A 136 -2.52 11.27 -9.15
N ASN A 137 -1.23 11.12 -8.83
CA ASN A 137 -0.42 9.98 -9.23
C ASN A 137 -0.13 9.02 -8.06
N TYR A 138 -0.69 9.28 -6.89
CA TYR A 138 -0.47 8.45 -5.71
C TYR A 138 -1.74 7.68 -5.39
N CYS A 139 -1.59 6.43 -4.98
CA CYS A 139 -2.71 5.61 -4.57
C CYS A 139 -2.41 4.92 -3.25
N ILE A 140 -3.38 4.93 -2.35
CA ILE A 140 -3.37 4.05 -1.19
C ILE A 140 -4.42 2.97 -1.37
N LEU A 141 -4.13 1.76 -0.92
CA LEU A 141 -5.00 0.60 -1.12
C LEU A 141 -4.97 -0.29 0.12
N GLY A 142 -6.05 -0.31 0.91
CA GLY A 142 -6.07 -1.04 2.17
C GLY A 142 -7.45 -1.55 2.57
N TYR A 143 -7.54 -2.13 3.76
CA TYR A 143 -8.77 -2.72 4.28
C TYR A 143 -9.28 -1.97 5.52
N PRO A 144 -10.14 -0.95 5.35
CA PRO A 144 -10.74 -0.27 6.50
C PRO A 144 -11.53 -1.24 7.38
N GLU A 145 -11.33 -1.17 8.69
CA GLU A 145 -12.01 -2.00 9.69
C GLU A 145 -13.52 -1.92 9.55
N LYS A 146 -14.09 -0.77 9.18
CA LYS A 146 -15.55 -0.60 9.04
C LYS A 146 -16.15 -1.33 7.83
N ASN A 147 -15.33 -1.69 6.85
CA ASN A 147 -15.80 -2.33 5.62
C ASN A 147 -15.84 -3.84 5.76
N TYR A 148 -16.15 -4.39 6.94
CA TYR A 148 -16.39 -5.82 7.09
C TYR A 148 -17.83 -6.10 7.47
N LYS A 149 -18.32 -7.25 7.02
CA LYS A 149 -19.63 -7.80 7.38
C LYS A 149 -19.46 -9.28 7.66
N ILE A 150 -20.21 -9.79 8.63
CA ILE A 150 -20.33 -11.23 8.85
C ILE A 150 -21.64 -11.67 8.21
N GLN A 151 -21.56 -12.58 7.24
CA GLN A 151 -22.72 -13.18 6.57
C GLN A 151 -22.52 -14.69 6.57
N ASP A 152 -23.46 -15.45 7.15
CA ASP A 152 -23.41 -16.92 7.26
C ASP A 152 -22.14 -17.46 7.95
N GLY A 153 -21.63 -16.71 8.94
CA GLY A 153 -20.38 -16.99 9.64
C GLY A 153 -19.12 -16.79 8.79
N ILE A 154 -19.25 -16.15 7.62
CA ILE A 154 -18.14 -15.78 6.74
C ILE A 154 -17.91 -14.28 6.89
N ILE A 155 -16.68 -13.91 7.24
CA ILE A 155 -16.25 -12.52 7.22
C ILE A 155 -16.09 -12.12 5.75
N ARG A 156 -16.78 -11.06 5.32
CA ARG A 156 -16.59 -10.40 4.03
C ARG A 156 -15.98 -9.04 4.28
N THR A 157 -14.92 -8.70 3.56
CA THR A 157 -14.19 -7.44 3.74
C THR A 157 -14.13 -6.67 2.43
N GLY A 158 -14.29 -5.36 2.53
CA GLY A 158 -14.29 -4.42 1.43
C GLY A 158 -13.02 -3.58 1.45
N LEU A 159 -12.19 -3.80 0.45
CA LEU A 159 -11.01 -3.00 0.21
C LEU A 159 -11.41 -1.58 -0.23
N SER A 160 -10.59 -0.59 0.10
CA SER A 160 -10.78 0.79 -0.30
C SER A 160 -9.48 1.37 -0.83
N TYR A 161 -9.60 2.22 -1.84
CA TYR A 161 -8.48 2.99 -2.36
C TYR A 161 -8.79 4.45 -2.47
N LEU A 162 -7.74 5.26 -2.41
CA LEU A 162 -7.78 6.69 -2.66
C LEU A 162 -6.69 7.01 -3.68
N VAL A 163 -7.04 7.72 -4.76
CA VAL A 163 -6.05 8.36 -5.63
C VAL A 163 -5.89 9.81 -5.19
N LEU A 164 -4.67 10.20 -4.86
CA LEU A 164 -4.35 11.42 -4.13
C LEU A 164 -3.20 12.18 -4.78
N PRO A 165 -3.18 13.52 -4.67
CA PRO A 165 -1.99 14.30 -4.97
C PRO A 165 -1.00 14.27 -3.79
N ALA A 166 0.28 14.53 -4.08
CA ALA A 166 1.25 14.82 -3.02
C ALA A 166 0.87 16.14 -2.31
N SER A 167 1.17 16.22 -1.02
CA SER A 167 1.08 17.48 -0.27
C SER A 167 2.22 18.44 -0.62
N ASP A 168 1.99 19.74 -0.41
CA ASP A 168 3.03 20.76 -0.41
C ASP A 168 3.89 20.67 0.88
N ASP A 169 4.78 21.63 1.09
CA ASP A 169 5.78 21.60 2.17
C ASP A 169 5.16 21.88 3.54
N LYS A 170 4.02 22.59 3.59
CA LYS A 170 3.43 23.08 4.83
C LYS A 170 3.02 21.97 5.80
N PRO A 171 2.40 20.85 5.38
CA PRO A 171 2.15 19.72 6.27
C PRO A 171 3.43 19.11 6.85
N TYR A 172 4.52 19.03 6.08
CA TYR A 172 5.80 18.50 6.57
C TYR A 172 6.36 19.39 7.68
N GLU A 173 6.37 20.71 7.46
CA GLU A 173 6.82 21.69 8.46
C GLU A 173 5.94 21.65 9.72
N TYR A 174 4.61 21.67 9.56
CA TYR A 174 3.67 21.72 10.67
C TYR A 174 3.72 20.47 11.55
N TYR A 175 3.80 19.28 10.93
CA TYR A 175 3.90 18.01 11.67
C TYR A 175 5.33 17.62 12.02
N LYS A 176 6.33 18.43 11.63
CA LYS A 176 7.76 18.16 11.83
C LYS A 176 8.18 16.80 11.28
N LEU A 177 7.68 16.46 10.09
CA LEU A 177 7.98 15.22 9.39
C LEU A 177 8.99 15.51 8.27
N PRO A 178 10.24 15.01 8.34
CA PRO A 178 11.22 15.25 7.29
C PRO A 178 10.82 14.57 5.97
N LYS A 179 10.85 15.30 4.86
CA LYS A 179 10.57 14.76 3.51
C LYS A 179 11.50 13.62 3.11
N GLU A 180 12.66 13.50 3.74
CA GLU A 180 13.56 12.38 3.52
C GLU A 180 12.90 11.05 3.90
N HIS A 181 12.19 11.01 5.03
CA HIS A 181 11.66 9.80 5.66
C HIS A 181 10.18 9.54 5.39
N PHE A 182 9.43 10.59 5.03
CA PHE A 182 7.98 10.55 4.92
C PHE A 182 7.47 10.96 3.53
N PHE A 183 6.34 10.37 3.15
CA PHE A 183 5.44 10.85 2.11
C PHE A 183 4.14 11.35 2.77
N ILE A 184 3.70 12.55 2.41
CA ILE A 184 2.40 13.08 2.82
C ILE A 184 1.54 13.28 1.56
N THR A 185 0.33 12.72 1.56
CA THR A 185 -0.67 12.93 0.51
C THR A 185 -1.85 13.71 1.03
N ASN A 186 -2.38 14.61 0.20
CA ASN A 186 -3.46 15.50 0.61
C ASN A 186 -4.83 14.79 0.47
N LEU A 187 -5.59 14.75 1.57
CA LEU A 187 -6.97 14.27 1.55
C LEU A 187 -7.90 15.46 1.38
N HIS A 188 -8.14 15.85 0.12
CA HIS A 188 -9.11 16.90 -0.21
C HIS A 188 -10.57 16.43 0.00
N GLY A 189 -10.94 16.04 1.22
CA GLY A 189 -12.32 15.87 1.75
C GLY A 189 -13.29 14.91 1.05
N LYS A 190 -13.06 14.52 -0.20
CA LYS A 190 -13.93 13.71 -1.05
C LYS A 190 -13.11 12.59 -1.70
N VAL A 191 -13.58 11.37 -1.53
CA VAL A 191 -13.06 10.12 -2.08
C VAL A 191 -13.94 9.66 -3.22
N THR A 192 -13.39 9.11 -4.29
CA THR A 192 -14.18 8.39 -5.30
C THR A 192 -14.29 6.92 -4.89
N ASP A 193 -15.50 6.42 -4.70
CA ASP A 193 -15.80 5.01 -4.41
C ASP A 193 -15.65 4.16 -5.68
N MET A 194 -14.90 3.05 -5.63
CA MET A 194 -14.58 2.20 -6.79
C MET A 194 -15.81 1.67 -7.50
N PHE A 195 -16.74 1.09 -6.74
CA PHE A 195 -17.82 0.29 -7.27
C PHE A 195 -18.96 1.16 -7.79
N THR A 196 -19.03 2.39 -7.28
CA THR A 196 -20.13 3.32 -7.58
C THR A 196 -19.69 4.54 -8.37
N GLY A 197 -18.38 4.83 -8.47
CA GLY A 197 -17.85 6.06 -9.07
C GLY A 197 -18.23 7.35 -8.32
N LYS A 198 -18.94 7.25 -7.19
CA LYS A 198 -19.49 8.41 -6.47
C LYS A 198 -18.45 9.03 -5.55
N LYS A 199 -18.34 10.36 -5.60
CA LYS A 199 -17.59 11.14 -4.62
C LYS A 199 -18.30 11.07 -3.26
N LYS A 200 -17.69 10.43 -2.27
CA LYS A 200 -18.15 10.35 -0.89
C LYS A 200 -17.24 11.20 0.00
N LYS A 201 -17.80 11.82 1.05
CA LYS A 201 -16.98 12.45 2.08
C LYS A 201 -16.08 11.38 2.68
N LEU A 202 -14.77 11.64 2.78
CA LEU A 202 -13.84 10.70 3.43
C LEU A 202 -14.30 10.53 4.88
N ASP A 203 -14.91 9.40 5.18
CA ASP A 203 -15.32 9.09 6.54
C ASP A 203 -14.05 8.99 7.39
N SER A 204 -14.04 9.75 8.49
CA SER A 204 -12.88 10.07 9.33
C SER A 204 -12.27 8.84 9.99
N ARG A 205 -12.86 7.65 9.84
CA ARG A 205 -12.33 6.37 10.34
C ARG A 205 -11.75 5.58 9.18
N LEU A 206 -10.45 5.75 8.96
CA LEU A 206 -9.62 4.88 8.11
C LEU A 206 -8.91 3.80 8.94
N ASN A 207 -9.33 3.54 10.18
CA ASN A 207 -8.77 2.45 11.00
C ASN A 207 -8.72 1.15 10.18
N GLY A 208 -7.61 0.39 10.28
CA GLY A 208 -7.36 -0.82 9.49
C GLY A 208 -6.61 -0.64 8.17
N ILE A 209 -6.46 0.59 7.65
CA ILE A 209 -5.60 0.82 6.47
C ILE A 209 -4.12 0.89 6.81
N SER A 210 -3.76 1.06 8.09
CA SER A 210 -2.37 1.10 8.53
C SER A 210 -1.61 -0.14 8.06
N GLY A 211 -0.39 0.08 7.58
CA GLY A 211 0.44 -0.95 6.96
C GLY A 211 0.17 -1.20 5.48
N CYS A 212 -0.82 -0.54 4.86
CA CYS A 212 -1.05 -0.68 3.43
C CYS A 212 -0.02 0.08 2.58
N GLY A 213 0.10 -0.29 1.31
CA GLY A 213 1.05 0.35 0.40
C GLY A 213 0.61 1.74 -0.03
N LEU A 214 1.56 2.68 -0.08
CA LEU A 214 1.49 3.90 -0.88
C LEU A 214 2.15 3.63 -2.24
N TRP A 215 1.34 3.72 -3.29
CA TRP A 215 1.70 3.40 -4.66
C TRP A 215 1.86 4.69 -5.48
N TYR A 216 2.84 4.70 -6.36
CA TYR A 216 3.03 5.73 -7.38
C TYR A 216 2.70 5.18 -8.76
N PHE A 217 1.89 5.92 -9.52
CA PHE A 217 1.60 5.67 -10.91
C PHE A 217 2.46 6.57 -11.80
N ASP A 218 3.28 5.94 -12.62
CA ASP A 218 4.10 6.60 -13.62
C ASP A 218 3.43 6.46 -14.98
N LEU A 219 2.95 7.57 -15.52
CA LEU A 219 2.32 7.62 -16.84
C LEU A 219 3.39 7.95 -17.87
N ILE A 220 3.67 7.00 -18.75
CA ILE A 220 4.71 7.10 -19.76
C ILE A 220 4.03 7.29 -21.11
N TYR A 221 4.35 8.38 -21.80
CA TYR A 221 3.88 8.61 -23.16
C TYR A 221 4.97 8.25 -24.16
N ASP A 222 4.67 7.33 -25.06
CA ASP A 222 5.53 6.98 -26.19
C ASP A 222 5.14 7.83 -27.40
N SER A 223 6.03 8.75 -27.79
CA SER A 223 5.82 9.62 -28.95
C SER A 223 5.88 8.90 -30.29
N ASN A 224 6.57 7.77 -30.38
CA ASN A 224 6.72 7.01 -31.62
C ASN A 224 5.45 6.20 -31.91
N THR A 225 4.91 5.54 -30.89
CA THR A 225 3.69 4.74 -31.03
C THR A 225 2.41 5.53 -30.73
N GLN A 226 2.52 6.75 -30.22
CA GLN A 226 1.40 7.57 -29.73
C GLN A 226 0.60 6.86 -28.62
N LYS A 227 1.24 5.99 -27.84
CA LYS A 227 0.59 5.18 -26.80
C LYS A 227 0.93 5.71 -25.40
N ILE A 228 -0.01 5.55 -24.48
CA ILE A 228 0.21 5.80 -23.04
C ILE A 228 0.41 4.44 -22.37
N GLY A 229 1.50 4.29 -21.62
CA GLY A 229 1.73 3.20 -20.70
C GLY A 229 1.62 3.67 -19.26
N ILE A 230 1.39 2.74 -18.35
CA ILE A 230 1.46 2.99 -16.91
C ILE A 230 2.38 1.97 -16.26
N ASP A 231 3.23 2.45 -15.37
CA ASP A 231 3.90 1.62 -14.38
C ASP A 231 3.35 1.97 -12.99
N TYR A 232 3.41 1.01 -12.07
CA TYR A 232 3.06 1.22 -10.67
C TYR A 232 4.22 0.78 -9.79
N ARG A 233 4.52 1.56 -8.77
CA ARG A 233 5.62 1.29 -7.83
C ARG A 233 5.18 1.48 -6.39
N LEU A 234 5.58 0.57 -5.51
CA LEU A 234 5.46 0.79 -4.07
C LEU A 234 6.55 1.77 -3.63
N ILE A 235 6.13 2.89 -3.04
CA ILE A 235 7.03 3.97 -2.63
C ILE A 235 7.01 4.22 -1.12
N GLY A 236 6.03 3.68 -0.42
CA GLY A 236 5.93 3.79 1.04
C GLY A 236 4.88 2.87 1.64
N ILE A 237 4.81 2.86 2.96
CA ILE A 237 3.81 2.17 3.76
C ILE A 237 3.04 3.21 4.56
N VAL A 238 1.72 3.19 4.46
CA VAL A 238 0.82 4.14 5.15
C VAL A 238 0.73 3.78 6.62
N THR A 239 0.98 4.76 7.48
CA THR A 239 1.10 4.54 8.93
C THR A 239 0.14 5.40 9.74
N ASP A 240 -0.17 6.61 9.25
CA ASP A 240 -0.97 7.55 10.02
C ASP A 240 -1.92 8.42 9.15
N LEU A 241 -2.96 8.93 9.80
CA LEU A 241 -3.95 9.87 9.29
C LEU A 241 -3.98 11.11 10.20
N LYS A 242 -3.40 12.22 9.75
CA LYS A 242 -3.46 13.49 10.48
C LYS A 242 -4.79 14.20 10.19
N LYS A 243 -5.51 14.60 11.24
CA LYS A 243 -6.86 15.23 11.18
C LYS A 243 -6.91 16.67 11.71
N SER A 244 -5.75 17.26 11.99
CA SER A 244 -5.65 18.60 12.59
C SER A 244 -5.65 19.68 11.49
N LYS A 245 -4.74 20.64 11.55
CA LYS A 245 -4.63 21.76 10.58
C LYS A 245 -4.60 21.30 9.12
N TYR A 246 -3.90 20.21 8.83
CA TYR A 246 -3.87 19.59 7.50
C TYR A 246 -4.48 18.20 7.59
N TYR A 247 -5.48 17.93 6.75
CA TYR A 247 -6.07 16.60 6.66
C TYR A 247 -5.30 15.78 5.62
N CYS A 248 -4.44 14.87 6.08
CA CYS A 248 -3.52 14.15 5.20
C CYS A 248 -3.21 12.75 5.70
N LEU A 249 -2.82 11.88 4.77
CA LEU A 249 -2.19 10.60 5.09
C LEU A 249 -0.68 10.77 5.13
N VAL A 250 -0.07 10.03 6.04
CA VAL A 250 1.37 9.93 6.20
C VAL A 250 1.78 8.50 5.91
N ALA A 251 2.81 8.35 5.09
CA ALA A 251 3.45 7.08 4.82
C ALA A 251 4.95 7.20 5.06
N ASN A 252 5.54 6.17 5.65
CA ASN A 252 7.00 6.05 5.73
C ASN A 252 7.53 5.54 4.39
N LYS A 253 8.61 6.14 3.90
CA LYS A 253 9.17 5.77 2.60
C LYS A 253 9.72 4.35 2.59
N ILE A 254 9.52 3.63 1.48
CA ILE A 254 9.94 2.23 1.34
C ILE A 254 11.45 2.04 1.39
N HIS A 255 12.24 3.09 1.12
CA HIS A 255 13.70 3.01 1.15
C HIS A 255 14.25 2.58 2.52
N HIS A 256 13.54 2.86 3.61
CA HIS A 256 13.91 2.38 4.94
C HIS A 256 13.84 0.86 5.03
N ILE A 257 12.77 0.24 4.51
CA ILE A 257 12.68 -1.23 4.42
C ILE A 257 13.76 -1.78 3.48
N ILE A 258 14.00 -1.15 2.33
CA ILE A 258 15.05 -1.58 1.40
C ILE A 258 16.43 -1.56 2.09
N ASN A 259 16.73 -0.52 2.86
CA ASN A 259 17.97 -0.41 3.62
C ASN A 259 18.05 -1.45 4.74
N ALA A 260 16.96 -1.72 5.45
CA ALA A 260 16.90 -2.79 6.45
C ALA A 260 17.19 -4.16 5.82
N LEU A 261 16.57 -4.48 4.67
CA LEU A 261 16.81 -5.72 3.93
C LEU A 261 18.27 -5.81 3.41
N ARG A 262 18.92 -4.69 3.10
CA ARG A 262 20.35 -4.68 2.75
C ARG A 262 21.25 -5.04 3.93
N VAL A 263 20.89 -4.56 5.13
CA VAL A 263 21.72 -4.72 6.34
C VAL A 263 21.48 -6.07 6.99
N PHE A 264 20.22 -6.43 7.25
CA PHE A 264 19.85 -7.63 7.99
C PHE A 264 19.80 -8.88 7.11
N GLU A 265 19.25 -8.77 5.90
CA GLU A 265 19.12 -9.90 4.97
C GLU A 265 20.25 -9.96 3.92
N GLN A 266 21.15 -8.98 3.92
CA GLN A 266 22.28 -8.88 2.97
C GLN A 266 21.86 -8.80 1.49
N TYR A 267 20.64 -8.35 1.23
CA TYR A 267 20.09 -8.27 -0.12
C TYR A 267 20.60 -7.07 -0.91
N GLN A 268 20.94 -7.29 -2.17
CA GLN A 268 21.27 -6.22 -3.10
C GLN A 268 20.00 -5.69 -3.76
N PHE A 269 19.91 -4.38 -3.96
CA PHE A 269 18.77 -3.76 -4.64
C PHE A 269 19.27 -2.80 -5.69
N VAL A 270 18.88 -3.08 -6.94
CA VAL A 270 19.05 -2.19 -8.08
C VAL A 270 17.66 -1.78 -8.54
N GLU A 271 17.33 -0.51 -8.33
CA GLU A 271 16.08 0.05 -8.82
C GLU A 271 16.08 -0.01 -10.34
N LYS A 272 15.02 -0.61 -10.91
CA LYS A 272 14.83 -0.65 -12.35
C LYS A 272 14.01 0.55 -12.77
N ASP A 273 14.39 1.18 -13.87
CA ASP A 273 13.59 2.24 -14.49
C ASP A 273 12.15 1.77 -14.73
N SER A 274 11.21 2.73 -14.67
CA SER A 274 9.84 2.49 -15.08
C SER A 274 9.81 1.94 -16.50
N LYS A 275 9.17 0.80 -16.69
CA LYS A 275 9.04 0.20 -18.02
C LYS A 275 7.64 0.46 -18.54
N TYR A 276 7.49 0.47 -19.85
CA TYR A 276 6.19 0.45 -20.50
C TYR A 276 5.50 -0.89 -20.15
N VAL A 277 4.57 -0.90 -19.20
CA VAL A 277 3.99 -2.16 -18.69
C VAL A 277 2.65 -2.52 -19.33
N HIS A 278 1.90 -1.59 -19.94
CA HIS A 278 0.64 -1.96 -20.60
C HIS A 278 0.29 -1.10 -21.82
N GLU A 279 -0.19 -1.78 -22.86
CA GLU A 279 -0.73 -1.24 -24.11
C GLU A 279 -2.25 -1.05 -24.00
N PHE A 280 -2.77 0.08 -24.50
CA PHE A 280 -4.17 0.14 -24.90
C PHE A 280 -4.36 0.95 -26.19
N TYR A 281 -5.31 0.49 -27.01
CA TYR A 281 -5.84 1.20 -28.17
C TYR A 281 -7.07 1.98 -27.70
N PRO A 282 -7.14 3.32 -27.88
CA PRO A 282 -8.38 4.04 -27.59
C PRO A 282 -9.53 3.36 -28.38
N LYS A 283 -10.66 3.13 -27.71
CA LYS A 283 -11.89 2.75 -28.43
C LYS A 283 -12.35 3.96 -29.23
N ASP A 284 -12.58 3.76 -30.52
CA ASP A 284 -13.28 4.69 -31.42
C ASP A 284 -14.71 5.00 -30.91
#